data_AF-A0A379GDV7-F1
#
_entry.id   AF-A0A379GDV7-F1
#
_cell.length_a   1.000
_cell.length_b   1.000
_cell.length_c   1.000
_cell.angle_alpha   90.00
_cell.angle_beta   90.00
_cell.angle_gamma   90.00
#
_symmetry.space_group_name_H-M   'P 1'
#
loop_
_entity.id
_entity.type
_entity.pdbx_description
1 polymer ?
#
loop_
_entity_poly.entity_id
_entity_poly.type
_entity_poly.pdbx_seq_one_letter_code
_entity_poly.pdbx_strand_id
1 'polypeptide(L)'
;MNSKIFFLLVAPCLLNLSLSTTSQAATVTNSYVFIENNVDNEYFITPRTTDPRFSGANKYTRYSKSSQLSLGYMGYTNTSIQANQYVDIWLENSQIDKPFVGNRCMRRYCTDDSGYWPAQYIGKDGAYKIVQTNTNGESAYARGIFSDSAYLYFRQLPVGTIETYSYRACMTKTDYDPSKGGSCQSVGGRMLASHEFNITKSGHITLTSTGALQEYLLIVTVIPRLA
;
A
#
# COMPACT_ATOMS: atom_id res chain seq x y z
N MET A 1 -75.21 -25.83 7.15
CA MET A 1 -74.96 -25.37 5.76
C MET A 1 -75.03 -23.85 5.80
N ASN A 2 -73.98 -23.04 5.65
CA ASN A 2 -72.74 -23.17 4.91
C ASN A 2 -71.59 -22.46 5.66
N SER A 3 -70.46 -23.15 5.76
CA SER A 3 -69.18 -22.63 6.25
C SER A 3 -68.55 -21.72 5.19
N LYS A 4 -68.13 -20.49 5.56
CA LYS A 4 -67.24 -19.66 4.74
C LYS A 4 -65.89 -19.57 5.44
N ILE A 5 -64.97 -20.39 4.95
CA ILE A 5 -63.56 -20.44 5.35
C ILE A 5 -62.88 -19.16 4.84
N PHE A 6 -62.31 -18.39 5.76
CA PHE A 6 -61.51 -17.20 5.46
C PHE A 6 -60.06 -17.66 5.26
N PHE A 7 -59.57 -17.66 4.01
CA PHE A 7 -58.17 -17.98 3.70
C PHE A 7 -57.28 -16.76 4.00
N LEU A 8 -56.43 -16.87 5.02
CA LEU A 8 -55.31 -15.95 5.28
C LEU A 8 -54.18 -16.24 4.28
N LEU A 9 -53.97 -15.34 3.32
CA LEU A 9 -52.79 -15.33 2.45
C LEU A 9 -51.60 -14.80 3.25
N VAL A 10 -50.79 -15.71 3.80
CA VAL A 10 -49.46 -15.38 4.33
C VAL A 10 -48.51 -15.30 3.13
N ALA A 11 -48.17 -14.09 2.70
CA ALA A 11 -47.14 -13.88 1.70
C ALA A 11 -45.77 -14.26 2.29
N PRO A 12 -45.01 -15.19 1.68
CA PRO A 12 -43.66 -15.47 2.13
C PRO A 12 -42.79 -14.27 1.78
N CYS A 13 -42.34 -13.53 2.79
CA CYS A 13 -41.28 -12.55 2.66
C CYS A 13 -40.00 -13.30 2.29
N LEU A 14 -39.68 -13.34 0.99
CA LEU A 14 -38.43 -13.88 0.49
C LEU A 14 -37.31 -12.96 0.97
N LEU A 15 -36.68 -13.31 2.10
CA LEU A 15 -35.38 -12.77 2.48
C LEU A 15 -34.38 -13.18 1.40
N ASN A 16 -34.05 -12.25 0.50
CA ASN A 16 -32.85 -12.37 -0.32
C ASN A 16 -31.65 -12.23 0.61
N LEU A 17 -31.19 -13.35 1.16
CA LEU A 17 -29.88 -13.44 1.78
C LEU A 17 -28.87 -13.31 0.64
N SER A 18 -28.41 -12.09 0.37
CA SER A 18 -27.26 -11.88 -0.50
C SER A 18 -26.06 -12.54 0.19
N LEU A 19 -25.68 -13.73 -0.28
CA LEU A 19 -24.38 -14.31 0.04
C LEU A 19 -23.32 -13.38 -0.58
N SER A 20 -22.83 -12.44 0.21
CA SER A 20 -21.56 -11.78 -0.05
C SER A 20 -20.49 -12.86 -0.03
N THR A 21 -20.04 -13.26 -1.22
CA THR A 21 -18.88 -14.13 -1.38
C THR A 21 -17.68 -13.35 -0.84
N THR A 22 -17.27 -13.65 0.39
CA THR A 22 -15.99 -13.19 0.92
C THR A 22 -14.90 -13.87 0.11
N SER A 23 -14.45 -13.22 -0.97
CA SER A 23 -13.21 -13.61 -1.62
C SER A 23 -12.11 -13.50 -0.56
N GLN A 24 -11.63 -14.63 -0.05
CA GLN A 24 -10.54 -14.67 0.92
C GLN A 24 -9.37 -13.86 0.34
N ALA A 25 -8.91 -12.85 1.09
CA ALA A 25 -7.76 -12.05 0.69
C ALA A 25 -6.55 -12.99 0.51
N ALA A 26 -5.86 -12.88 -0.62
CA ALA A 26 -4.72 -13.76 -0.89
C ALA A 26 -3.53 -13.30 -0.05
N THR A 27 -3.01 -14.19 0.80
CA THR A 27 -1.82 -13.92 1.61
C THR A 27 -0.54 -14.07 0.79
N VAL A 28 0.31 -13.06 0.84
CA VAL A 28 1.63 -13.02 0.18
C VAL A 28 2.69 -12.74 1.23
N THR A 29 3.87 -13.36 1.08
CA THR A 29 4.95 -13.27 2.08
C THR A 29 6.21 -12.67 1.49
N ASN A 30 6.91 -11.84 2.27
CA ASN A 30 8.26 -11.37 1.93
C ASN A 30 9.04 -11.04 3.22
N SER A 31 10.32 -10.74 3.08
CA SER A 31 11.11 -10.15 4.16
C SER A 31 11.94 -9.00 3.63
N TYR A 32 12.34 -8.09 4.51
CA TYR A 32 13.17 -6.94 4.13
C TYR A 32 14.25 -6.64 5.16
N VAL A 33 15.33 -6.03 4.68
CA VAL A 33 16.30 -5.32 5.52
C VAL A 33 15.96 -3.84 5.46
N PHE A 34 15.85 -3.21 6.64
CA PHE A 34 15.73 -1.76 6.75
C PHE A 34 17.11 -1.13 6.86
N ILE A 35 17.36 -0.07 6.11
CA ILE A 35 18.63 0.66 6.15
C ILE A 35 18.34 2.11 6.52
N GLU A 36 18.94 2.57 7.61
CA GLU A 36 18.96 3.96 8.06
C GLU A 36 20.31 4.59 7.68
N ASN A 37 20.30 5.49 6.70
CA ASN A 37 21.45 6.28 6.31
C ASN A 37 21.41 7.64 7.00
N ASN A 38 22.06 7.75 8.16
CA ASN A 38 22.14 9.00 8.92
C ASN A 38 23.13 10.01 8.32
N VAL A 39 23.84 9.67 7.23
CA VAL A 39 24.73 10.61 6.53
C VAL A 39 23.92 11.57 5.66
N ASP A 40 22.90 11.07 4.95
CA ASP A 40 22.07 11.84 4.01
C ASP A 40 20.58 11.92 4.42
N ASN A 41 20.27 11.45 5.63
CA ASN A 41 18.91 11.31 6.18
C ASN A 41 17.99 10.46 5.29
N GLU A 42 18.50 9.36 4.76
CA GLU A 42 17.79 8.48 3.82
C GLU A 42 17.40 7.16 4.48
N TYR A 43 16.27 6.62 4.07
CA TYR A 43 15.82 5.30 4.48
C TYR A 43 15.65 4.40 3.26
N PHE A 44 16.04 3.14 3.37
CA PHE A 44 15.89 2.14 2.32
C PHE A 44 15.25 0.87 2.86
N ILE A 45 14.38 0.28 2.04
CA ILE A 45 13.83 -1.05 2.24
C ILE A 45 14.36 -1.94 1.12
N THR A 46 15.18 -2.92 1.49
CA THR A 46 15.72 -3.92 0.56
C THR A 46 14.99 -5.24 0.76
N PRO A 47 14.15 -5.67 -0.18
CA PRO A 47 13.37 -6.90 -0.03
C PRO A 47 14.22 -8.13 -0.35
N ARG A 48 13.78 -9.29 0.14
CA ARG A 48 14.35 -10.59 -0.23
C ARG A 48 13.92 -11.03 -1.62
N THR A 49 12.65 -10.80 -1.98
CA THR A 49 12.10 -11.09 -3.31
C THR A 49 11.43 -9.86 -3.90
N THR A 50 11.32 -9.82 -5.22
CA THR A 50 10.69 -8.69 -5.92
C THR A 50 9.20 -8.59 -5.64
N ASP A 51 8.48 -9.72 -5.66
CA ASP A 51 7.05 -9.80 -5.35
C ASP A 51 6.84 -10.61 -4.05
N PRO A 52 5.86 -10.24 -3.21
CA PRO A 52 5.09 -8.99 -3.29
C PRO A 52 5.99 -7.76 -3.14
N ARG A 53 5.60 -6.64 -3.78
CA ARG A 53 6.40 -5.42 -3.77
C ARG A 53 6.39 -4.85 -2.36
N PHE A 54 7.58 -4.62 -1.81
CA PHE A 54 7.80 -3.95 -0.52
C PHE A 54 9.25 -3.47 -0.51
N SER A 55 9.53 -2.35 -1.17
CA SER A 55 10.92 -1.95 -1.43
C SER A 55 11.08 -0.48 -1.77
N GLY A 56 12.32 0.01 -1.70
CA GLY A 56 12.73 1.32 -2.21
C GLY A 56 13.06 2.32 -1.12
N ALA A 57 13.38 3.55 -1.53
CA ALA A 57 13.89 4.61 -0.67
C ALA A 57 12.83 5.70 -0.41
N ASN A 58 12.93 6.38 0.74
CA ASN A 58 12.00 7.46 1.09
C ASN A 58 12.15 8.70 0.21
N LYS A 59 13.32 8.89 -0.40
CA LYS A 59 13.61 9.99 -1.32
C LYS A 59 14.47 9.54 -2.49
N TYR A 60 14.58 10.40 -3.52
CA TYR A 60 15.59 10.23 -4.54
C TYR A 60 16.96 10.60 -3.97
N THR A 61 17.88 9.64 -3.96
CA THR A 61 19.19 9.89 -3.35
C THR A 61 20.02 10.83 -4.21
N ARG A 62 20.88 11.61 -3.56
CA ARG A 62 21.74 12.61 -4.23
C ARG A 62 22.53 12.01 -5.40
N TYR A 63 23.01 10.78 -5.24
CA TYR A 63 23.87 10.10 -6.22
C TYR A 63 23.11 9.25 -7.22
N SER A 64 21.81 9.01 -7.00
CA SER A 64 21.01 8.17 -7.89
C SER A 64 20.80 8.76 -9.28
N LYS A 65 20.96 10.08 -9.48
CA LYS A 65 20.70 10.76 -10.76
C LYS A 65 19.41 10.22 -11.43
N SER A 66 19.54 9.53 -12.56
CA SER A 66 18.44 8.91 -13.32
C SER A 66 18.32 7.39 -13.14
N SER A 67 19.15 6.76 -12.31
CA SER A 67 19.12 5.30 -12.07
C SER A 67 18.05 4.89 -11.06
N GLN A 68 17.71 5.75 -10.09
CA GLN A 68 16.56 5.52 -9.21
C GLN A 68 15.28 5.98 -9.90
N LEU A 69 14.49 5.00 -10.33
CA LEU A 69 13.24 5.24 -11.05
C LEU A 69 12.04 5.40 -10.11
N SER A 70 12.15 5.08 -8.82
CA SER A 70 11.00 5.12 -7.90
C SER A 70 11.39 5.41 -6.47
N LEU A 71 10.45 6.01 -5.75
CA LEU A 71 10.39 5.99 -4.29
C LEU A 71 9.94 4.61 -3.80
N GLY A 72 9.98 4.41 -2.49
CA GLY A 72 9.55 3.17 -1.89
C GLY A 72 8.04 2.97 -1.91
N TYR A 73 7.63 1.72 -2.10
CA TYR A 73 6.24 1.36 -2.29
C TYR A 73 5.96 -0.09 -1.89
N MET A 74 4.68 -0.38 -1.70
CA MET A 74 4.17 -1.75 -1.65
C MET A 74 3.05 -1.97 -2.66
N GLY A 75 2.79 -3.24 -2.99
CA GLY A 75 1.70 -3.62 -3.87
C GLY A 75 1.96 -4.95 -4.58
N TYR A 76 1.09 -5.28 -5.53
CA TYR A 76 1.14 -6.57 -6.23
C TYR A 76 0.88 -6.41 -7.73
N THR A 77 1.46 -7.29 -8.54
CA THR A 77 1.51 -7.21 -10.03
C THR A 77 0.18 -7.51 -10.75
N ASN A 78 -0.93 -7.75 -10.05
CA ASN A 78 -2.23 -8.08 -10.65
C ASN A 78 -3.37 -7.12 -10.23
N THR A 79 -3.04 -5.85 -10.03
CA THR A 79 -3.95 -4.83 -9.49
C THR A 79 -4.23 -3.72 -10.51
N SER A 80 -4.70 -4.12 -11.71
CA SER A 80 -4.75 -3.23 -12.88
C SER A 80 -5.67 -2.01 -12.73
N ILE A 81 -5.09 -0.83 -12.91
CA ILE A 81 -5.73 0.48 -12.93
C ILE A 81 -5.95 0.95 -14.37
N GLN A 82 -7.01 1.72 -14.59
CA GLN A 82 -7.29 2.43 -15.84
C GLN A 82 -7.08 3.94 -15.66
N ALA A 83 -6.60 4.60 -16.72
CA ALA A 83 -6.47 6.05 -16.74
C ALA A 83 -7.83 6.75 -16.58
N ASN A 84 -7.79 7.97 -16.03
CA ASN A 84 -8.93 8.86 -15.80
C ASN A 84 -10.02 8.25 -14.90
N GLN A 85 -9.62 7.45 -13.92
CA GLN A 85 -10.49 6.95 -12.86
C GLN A 85 -9.96 7.35 -11.49
N TYR A 86 -10.84 7.38 -10.50
CA TYR A 86 -10.49 7.61 -9.11
C TYR A 86 -10.04 6.29 -8.48
N VAL A 87 -8.87 6.29 -7.86
CA VAL A 87 -8.29 5.14 -7.20
C VAL A 87 -8.05 5.43 -5.73
N ASP A 88 -8.46 4.49 -4.89
CA ASP A 88 -8.10 4.45 -3.47
C ASP A 88 -7.11 3.31 -3.22
N ILE A 89 -6.10 3.55 -2.38
CA ILE A 89 -5.14 2.55 -1.90
C ILE A 89 -4.98 2.73 -0.40
N TRP A 90 -5.25 1.69 0.38
CA TRP A 90 -5.21 1.79 1.85
C TRP A 90 -4.84 0.47 2.52
N LEU A 91 -4.53 0.57 3.81
CA LEU A 91 -4.34 -0.56 4.71
C LEU A 91 -5.53 -0.67 5.66
N GLU A 92 -6.30 -1.74 5.54
CA GLU A 92 -7.41 -2.01 6.45
C GLU A 92 -6.87 -2.21 7.88
N ASN A 93 -7.44 -1.51 8.86
CA ASN A 93 -6.96 -1.48 10.26
C ASN A 93 -5.49 -1.06 10.43
N SER A 94 -5.02 -0.11 9.59
CA SER A 94 -3.63 0.35 9.58
C SER A 94 -3.12 0.75 10.97
N GLN A 95 -1.97 0.19 11.36
CA GLN A 95 -1.19 0.65 12.52
C GLN A 95 -0.30 1.87 12.19
N ILE A 96 -0.19 2.20 10.90
CA ILE A 96 0.61 3.31 10.38
C ILE A 96 -0.36 4.46 10.11
N ASP A 97 -0.13 5.61 10.74
CA ASP A 97 -0.87 6.83 10.39
C ASP A 97 -0.40 7.33 9.02
N LYS A 98 -1.34 7.45 8.07
CA LYS A 98 -1.11 7.95 6.70
C LYS A 98 -0.02 7.14 5.99
N PRO A 99 -0.20 5.83 5.76
CA PRO A 99 0.85 4.95 5.25
C PRO A 99 1.29 5.29 3.82
N PHE A 100 0.43 5.93 3.04
CA PHE A 100 0.67 6.21 1.62
C PHE A 100 0.42 7.67 1.25
N VAL A 101 1.13 8.13 0.22
CA VAL A 101 0.95 9.48 -0.37
C VAL A 101 0.32 9.47 -1.77
N GLY A 102 0.24 8.30 -2.40
CA GLY A 102 -0.26 8.17 -3.76
C GLY A 102 0.05 6.81 -4.39
N ASN A 103 -0.14 6.72 -5.71
CA ASN A 103 0.17 5.52 -6.49
C ASN A 103 1.53 5.65 -7.17
N ARG A 104 2.33 4.58 -7.14
CA ARG A 104 3.64 4.56 -7.78
C ARG A 104 3.57 4.89 -9.26
N CYS A 105 4.55 5.66 -9.70
CA CYS A 105 4.87 5.86 -11.09
C CYS A 105 6.40 5.99 -11.24
N MET A 106 6.97 5.54 -12.35
CA MET A 106 8.39 5.77 -12.58
C MET A 106 8.65 7.26 -12.78
N ARG A 107 9.71 7.76 -12.15
CA ARG A 107 10.19 9.14 -12.32
C ARG A 107 10.24 9.49 -13.81
N ARG A 108 9.76 10.68 -14.19
CA ARG A 108 9.65 11.21 -15.57
C ARG A 108 8.52 10.63 -16.44
N TYR A 109 7.75 9.68 -15.94
CA TYR A 109 6.55 9.17 -16.62
C TYR A 109 5.25 9.75 -16.06
N CYS A 110 5.33 10.36 -14.87
CA CYS A 110 4.23 10.98 -14.18
C CYS A 110 4.06 12.42 -14.70
N THR A 111 3.05 13.13 -14.20
CA THR A 111 2.84 14.55 -14.54
C THR A 111 4.04 15.43 -14.16
N ASP A 112 4.83 15.00 -13.19
CA ASP A 112 6.05 15.67 -12.73
C ASP A 112 7.18 14.65 -12.44
N ASP A 113 8.27 15.17 -11.84
CA ASP A 113 9.44 14.39 -11.46
C ASP A 113 9.32 13.77 -10.05
N SER A 114 8.12 13.77 -9.44
CA SER A 114 7.89 13.26 -8.07
C SER A 114 7.98 11.74 -7.96
N GLY A 115 7.71 11.01 -9.05
CA GLY A 115 7.71 9.54 -9.05
C GLY A 115 6.45 8.89 -8.51
N TYR A 116 5.33 9.60 -8.48
CA TYR A 116 4.03 9.04 -8.13
C TYR A 116 2.89 9.92 -8.62
N TRP A 117 1.70 9.35 -8.63
CA TRP A 117 0.45 10.11 -8.78
C TRP A 117 -0.09 10.44 -7.39
N PRO A 118 -0.17 11.72 -7.00
CA PRO A 118 -0.57 12.10 -5.66
C PRO A 118 -2.06 11.79 -5.42
N ALA A 119 -2.38 11.41 -4.19
CA ALA A 119 -3.77 11.39 -3.74
C ALA A 119 -4.28 12.82 -3.51
N GLN A 120 -5.59 13.01 -3.74
CA GLN A 120 -6.25 14.26 -3.39
C GLN A 120 -6.56 14.34 -1.88
N TYR A 121 -6.58 13.20 -1.19
CA TYR A 121 -6.79 13.13 0.25
C TYR A 121 -5.94 12.03 0.88
N ILE A 122 -5.18 12.40 1.92
CA ILE A 122 -4.40 11.45 2.72
C ILE A 122 -5.17 11.14 3.99
N GLY A 123 -5.77 9.97 4.03
CA GLY A 123 -6.51 9.44 5.17
C GLY A 123 -5.57 8.81 6.19
N LYS A 124 -6.12 8.51 7.37
CA LYS A 124 -5.40 7.83 8.46
C LYS A 124 -4.78 6.50 8.01
N ASP A 125 -5.42 5.82 7.08
CA ASP A 125 -5.16 4.45 6.66
C ASP A 125 -4.73 4.34 5.19
N GLY A 126 -4.74 5.42 4.42
CA GLY A 126 -4.39 5.34 3.01
C GLY A 126 -4.39 6.65 2.22
N ALA A 127 -4.22 6.49 0.92
CA ALA A 127 -4.20 7.54 -0.08
C ALA A 127 -5.46 7.40 -0.96
N TYR A 128 -6.27 8.45 -1.00
CA TYR A 128 -7.61 8.44 -1.59
C TYR A 128 -7.73 9.38 -2.77
N LYS A 129 -8.60 8.99 -3.70
CA LYS A 129 -8.97 9.76 -4.89
C LYS A 129 -7.74 10.17 -5.71
N ILE A 130 -6.87 9.19 -5.96
CA ILE A 130 -5.73 9.31 -6.86
C ILE A 130 -6.27 9.32 -8.30
N VAL A 131 -5.85 10.29 -9.11
CA VAL A 131 -6.25 10.40 -10.51
C VAL A 131 -5.02 10.38 -11.39
N GLN A 132 -4.99 9.42 -12.32
CA GLN A 132 -3.85 9.20 -13.22
C GLN A 132 -4.33 9.46 -14.65
N THR A 133 -3.73 10.41 -15.37
CA THR A 133 -4.15 10.74 -16.75
C THR A 133 -3.70 9.70 -17.78
N ASN A 134 -2.70 8.89 -17.42
CA ASN A 134 -2.22 7.73 -18.16
C ASN A 134 -1.67 6.68 -17.17
N THR A 135 -1.29 5.50 -17.67
CA THR A 135 -0.76 4.38 -16.86
C THR A 135 0.71 4.04 -17.19
N ASN A 136 1.46 4.98 -17.76
CA ASN A 136 2.87 4.78 -18.14
C ASN A 136 3.79 4.65 -16.91
N GLY A 137 5.02 4.20 -17.13
CA GLY A 137 6.02 4.12 -16.06
C GLY A 137 5.60 3.19 -14.93
N GLU A 138 5.03 2.02 -15.26
CA GLU A 138 4.60 1.02 -14.26
C GLU A 138 3.52 1.51 -13.26
N SER A 139 2.75 2.54 -13.63
CA SER A 139 1.63 3.07 -12.84
C SER A 139 0.29 2.36 -13.08
N ALA A 140 0.27 1.39 -14.00
CA ALA A 140 -0.88 0.55 -14.29
C ALA A 140 -1.30 -0.39 -13.14
N TYR A 141 -0.57 -0.42 -12.02
CA TYR A 141 -0.84 -1.28 -10.87
C TYR A 141 -1.06 -0.44 -9.62
N ALA A 142 -1.99 -0.85 -8.76
CA ALA A 142 -2.21 -0.24 -7.45
C ALA A 142 -1.05 -0.56 -6.51
N ARG A 143 -0.09 0.38 -6.43
CA ARG A 143 1.13 0.29 -5.65
C ARG A 143 1.29 1.55 -4.81
N GLY A 144 0.85 1.49 -3.56
CA GLY A 144 0.93 2.61 -2.62
C GLY A 144 2.37 3.02 -2.35
N ILE A 145 2.70 4.29 -2.60
CA ILE A 145 4.01 4.88 -2.27
C ILE A 145 4.03 5.19 -0.79
N PHE A 146 5.05 4.68 -0.08
CA PHE A 146 5.21 4.89 1.34
C PHE A 146 5.38 6.37 1.68
N SER A 147 4.72 6.79 2.76
CA SER A 147 4.94 8.10 3.38
C SER A 147 6.14 8.08 4.31
N ASP A 148 6.55 9.26 4.78
CA ASP A 148 7.57 9.38 5.82
C ASP A 148 7.15 8.66 7.13
N SER A 149 5.87 8.72 7.50
CA SER A 149 5.36 8.04 8.70
C SER A 149 5.46 6.52 8.57
N ALA A 150 5.30 5.96 7.37
CA ALA A 150 5.54 4.54 7.13
C ALA A 150 7.01 4.17 7.37
N TYR A 151 7.96 4.95 6.86
CA TYR A 151 9.38 4.72 7.12
C TYR A 151 9.74 4.83 8.61
N LEU A 152 9.18 5.82 9.31
CA LEU A 152 9.38 5.97 10.75
C LEU A 152 8.82 4.78 11.53
N TYR A 153 7.66 4.26 11.14
CA TYR A 153 7.09 3.04 11.71
C TYR A 153 8.02 1.83 11.49
N PHE A 154 8.40 1.57 10.24
CA PHE A 154 9.28 0.43 9.90
C PHE A 154 10.63 0.51 10.60
N ARG A 155 11.17 1.71 10.78
CA ARG A 155 12.42 1.94 11.53
C ARG A 155 12.32 1.45 12.97
N GLN A 156 11.20 1.73 13.64
CA GLN A 156 10.97 1.40 15.05
C GLN A 156 10.70 -0.09 15.29
N LEU A 157 10.27 -0.84 14.27
CA LEU A 157 10.04 -2.28 14.41
C LEU A 157 11.33 -3.02 14.79
N PRO A 158 11.31 -3.91 15.78
CA PRO A 158 12.40 -4.83 16.05
C PRO A 158 12.73 -5.74 14.85
N VAL A 159 13.98 -6.16 14.74
CA VAL A 159 14.35 -7.24 13.80
C VAL A 159 13.68 -8.52 14.27
N GLY A 160 13.12 -9.29 13.34
CA GLY A 160 12.34 -10.50 13.60
C GLY A 160 10.83 -10.27 13.67
N THR A 161 10.38 -9.02 13.78
CA THR A 161 8.95 -8.72 13.76
C THR A 161 8.32 -9.15 12.44
N ILE A 162 7.17 -9.79 12.55
CA ILE A 162 6.31 -10.19 11.44
C ILE A 162 5.05 -9.35 11.54
N GLU A 163 4.80 -8.53 10.53
CA GLU A 163 3.59 -7.71 10.44
C GLU A 163 2.70 -8.22 9.30
N THR A 164 1.39 -8.17 9.49
CA THR A 164 0.42 -8.41 8.43
C THR A 164 -0.24 -7.09 8.05
N TYR A 165 -0.08 -6.68 6.79
CA TYR A 165 -0.74 -5.50 6.24
C TYR A 165 -1.88 -5.91 5.31
N SER A 166 -3.11 -5.59 5.71
CA SER A 166 -4.32 -5.83 4.93
C SER A 166 -4.45 -4.80 3.81
N TYR A 167 -3.75 -5.04 2.70
CA TYR A 167 -3.67 -4.13 1.57
C TYR A 167 -4.91 -4.20 0.71
N ARG A 168 -5.49 -3.04 0.43
CA ARG A 168 -6.69 -2.89 -0.38
C ARG A 168 -6.49 -1.80 -1.43
N ALA A 169 -7.14 -2.00 -2.57
CA ALA A 169 -7.24 -0.97 -3.59
C ALA A 169 -8.59 -1.07 -4.30
N CYS A 170 -9.14 0.08 -4.68
CA CYS A 170 -10.44 0.21 -5.34
C CYS A 170 -10.33 1.24 -6.46
N MET A 171 -11.12 1.06 -7.53
CA MET A 171 -11.22 2.03 -8.61
C MET A 171 -12.67 2.28 -9.05
N THR A 172 -12.99 3.54 -9.35
CA THR A 172 -14.31 3.97 -9.80
C THR A 172 -14.25 5.14 -10.77
N LYS A 173 -15.31 5.30 -11.59
CA LYS A 173 -15.57 6.51 -12.38
C LYS A 173 -16.47 7.50 -11.66
N THR A 174 -17.18 7.05 -10.63
CA THR A 174 -18.10 7.88 -9.86
C THR A 174 -17.31 8.77 -8.93
N ASP A 175 -17.56 10.08 -8.99
CA ASP A 175 -16.90 11.03 -8.12
C ASP A 175 -17.38 10.88 -6.66
N TYR A 176 -16.50 11.20 -5.70
CA TYR A 176 -16.77 11.16 -4.27
C TYR A 176 -15.88 12.15 -3.51
N ASP A 177 -16.26 12.47 -2.27
CA ASP A 177 -15.52 13.40 -1.40
C ASP A 177 -14.97 12.66 -0.17
N PRO A 178 -13.66 12.30 -0.17
CA PRO A 178 -13.04 11.61 0.96
C PRO A 178 -12.92 12.46 2.22
N SER A 179 -12.97 13.79 2.13
CA SER A 179 -13.00 14.66 3.32
C SER A 179 -14.33 14.57 4.08
N LYS A 180 -15.38 14.06 3.44
CA LYS A 180 -16.71 13.83 4.02
C LYS A 180 -17.00 12.36 4.28
N GLY A 181 -15.98 11.50 4.26
CA GLY A 181 -16.11 10.06 4.46
C GLY A 181 -16.55 9.27 3.24
N GLY A 182 -16.62 9.89 2.05
CA GLY A 182 -16.82 9.17 0.80
C GLY A 182 -15.59 8.36 0.39
N SER A 183 -15.77 7.21 -0.24
CA SER A 183 -14.67 6.40 -0.77
C SER A 183 -15.08 5.75 -2.08
N CYS A 184 -14.11 5.21 -2.80
CA CYS A 184 -14.37 4.37 -3.96
C CYS A 184 -15.31 3.21 -3.61
N GLN A 185 -15.16 2.61 -2.43
CA GLN A 185 -16.06 1.54 -1.96
C GLN A 185 -17.47 2.06 -1.68
N SER A 186 -17.61 3.23 -1.05
CA SER A 186 -18.93 3.76 -0.68
C SER A 186 -19.80 4.10 -1.89
N VAL A 187 -19.18 4.36 -3.05
CA VAL A 187 -19.89 4.61 -4.31
C VAL A 187 -19.98 3.38 -5.22
N GLY A 188 -19.72 2.18 -4.69
CA GLY A 188 -19.84 0.91 -5.44
C GLY A 188 -18.72 0.67 -6.45
N GLY A 189 -17.53 1.23 -6.21
CA GLY A 189 -16.36 1.03 -7.04
C GLY A 189 -15.88 -0.43 -7.08
N ARG A 190 -15.04 -0.74 -8.08
CA ARG A 190 -14.49 -2.08 -8.28
C ARG A 190 -13.25 -2.28 -7.41
N MET A 191 -13.29 -3.31 -6.57
CA MET A 191 -12.10 -3.76 -5.85
C MET A 191 -11.04 -4.29 -6.82
N LEU A 192 -9.81 -3.78 -6.68
CA LEU A 192 -8.64 -4.14 -7.46
C LEU A 192 -7.71 -5.10 -6.71
N ALA A 193 -7.61 -4.91 -5.39
CA ALA A 193 -6.71 -5.67 -4.53
C ALA A 193 -7.41 -6.03 -3.22
N SER A 194 -7.24 -7.28 -2.82
CA SER A 194 -7.58 -7.79 -1.48
C SER A 194 -6.49 -8.80 -1.10
N HIS A 195 -5.40 -8.28 -0.53
CA HIS A 195 -4.19 -9.04 -0.23
C HIS A 195 -3.78 -8.84 1.22
N GLU A 196 -3.29 -9.90 1.84
CA GLU A 196 -2.65 -9.84 3.15
C GLU A 196 -1.14 -9.95 2.96
N PHE A 197 -0.41 -8.88 3.26
CA PHE A 197 1.04 -8.84 3.14
C PHE A 197 1.65 -9.24 4.47
N ASN A 198 2.14 -10.46 4.57
CA ASN A 198 2.87 -10.94 5.73
C ASN A 198 4.38 -10.67 5.52
N ILE A 199 4.88 -9.62 6.17
CA ILE A 199 6.20 -9.06 5.92
C ILE A 199 7.06 -9.17 7.17
N THR A 200 8.22 -9.82 7.04
CA THR A 200 9.21 -9.96 8.12
C THR A 200 10.31 -8.91 8.00
N LYS A 201 10.59 -8.16 9.07
CA LYS A 201 11.81 -7.34 9.15
C LYS A 201 13.01 -8.25 9.49
N SER A 202 13.75 -8.70 8.50
CA SER A 202 14.85 -9.68 8.67
C SER A 202 16.18 -9.06 9.10
N GLY A 203 16.33 -7.75 8.95
CA GLY A 203 17.54 -7.06 9.40
C GLY A 203 17.36 -5.55 9.53
N HIS A 204 18.29 -4.94 10.25
CA HIS A 204 18.41 -3.49 10.37
C HIS A 204 19.88 -3.12 10.22
N ILE A 205 20.15 -2.19 9.31
CA ILE A 205 21.46 -1.60 9.08
C ILE A 205 21.40 -0.11 9.39
N THR A 206 22.33 0.40 10.18
CA THR A 206 22.50 1.84 10.40
C THR A 206 23.86 2.29 9.90
N LEU A 207 23.87 3.30 9.03
CA LEU A 207 25.07 3.94 8.51
C LEU A 207 25.27 5.27 9.25
N THR A 208 26.43 5.41 9.89
CA THR A 208 26.81 6.64 10.59
C THR A 208 28.17 7.12 10.12
N SER A 209 28.32 8.44 9.95
CA SER A 209 29.62 9.04 9.66
C SER A 209 30.45 9.07 10.94
N THR A 210 31.72 8.65 10.86
CA THR A 210 32.67 8.72 11.99
C THR A 210 33.41 10.04 12.04
N GLY A 211 33.17 10.97 11.10
CA GLY A 211 33.88 12.25 11.02
C GLY A 211 35.34 12.16 10.53
N ALA A 212 35.87 10.96 10.32
CA ALA A 212 37.13 10.74 9.60
C ALA A 212 36.86 10.71 8.09
N LEU A 213 37.72 11.35 7.29
CA LEU A 213 37.54 11.63 5.86
C LEU A 213 37.21 10.41 4.97
N GLN A 214 37.28 9.17 5.47
CA GLN A 214 37.06 7.96 4.68
C GLN A 214 36.55 6.74 5.46
N GLU A 215 35.97 6.90 6.66
CA GLU A 215 35.46 5.77 7.45
C GLU A 215 33.95 5.88 7.70
N TYR A 216 33.26 4.73 7.58
CA TYR A 216 31.84 4.58 7.91
C TYR A 216 31.70 3.44 8.90
N LEU A 217 30.89 3.65 9.94
CA LEU A 217 30.51 2.58 10.85
C LEU A 217 29.22 1.92 10.35
N LEU A 218 29.30 0.61 10.12
CA LEU A 218 28.18 -0.26 9.75
C LEU A 218 27.76 -1.08 10.96
N ILE A 219 26.58 -0.81 11.50
CA ILE A 219 25.96 -1.67 12.52
C ILE A 219 24.93 -2.54 11.82
N VAL A 220 25.08 -3.86 11.93
CA VAL A 220 24.16 -4.85 11.35
C VAL A 220 23.51 -5.65 12.48
N THR A 221 22.19 -5.58 12.56
CA THR A 221 21.40 -6.48 13.41
C THR A 221 20.66 -7.46 12.52
N VAL A 222 20.97 -8.76 12.69
CA VAL A 222 20.31 -9.88 12.00
C VAL A 222 19.95 -10.96 13.02
N ILE A 223 18.87 -11.68 12.78
CA ILE A 223 18.59 -12.91 13.53
C ILE A 223 19.24 -14.08 12.80
N PRO A 224 20.17 -14.83 13.43
CA PRO A 224 20.65 -16.08 12.87
C PRO A 224 19.48 -17.09 12.84
N ARG A 225 19.16 -17.64 11.67
CA ARG A 225 18.31 -18.83 11.60
C ARG A 225 19.15 -20.02 12.05
N LEU A 226 18.75 -20.66 13.15
CA LEU A 226 19.14 -22.04 13.40
C LEU A 226 18.44 -22.90 12.35
N ALA A 227 19.24 -23.62 11.57
CA ALA A 227 18.77 -24.59 10.58
C ALA A 227 18.19 -25.83 11.27
#